data_AF-A0A1I5QDH3-F1
#
_entry.id   AF-A0A1I5QDH3-F1
#
_cell.length_a   1.000
_cell.length_b   1.000
_cell.length_c   1.000
_cell.angle_alpha   90.00
_cell.angle_beta   90.00
_cell.angle_gamma   90.00
#
_symmetry.space_group_name_H-M   'P 1'
#
loop_
_entity.id
_entity.type
_entity.pdbx_description
1 polymer ?
#
loop_
_entity_poly.entity_id
_entity_poly.type
_entity_poly.pdbx_seq_one_letter_code
_entity_poly.pdbx_strand_id
1 'polypeptide(L)'
;MEQAKDFWALADPALLEQWPKDERGRPETAEKLVLQSELDGMADITLSMLKGYGIPAFKVGTQGKVIFGFAGLGVEIYVPASRIEEARALLAAPAADADETPGNGTEKKEVSDGLHEGI
;
A
#
# COMPACT_ATOMS: atom_id res chain seq x y z
N MET A 1 4.10 -21.42 10.50
CA MET A 1 3.84 -19.97 10.34
C MET A 1 3.14 -19.37 11.57
N GLU A 2 3.35 -19.94 12.78
CA GLU A 2 2.62 -19.53 13.99
C GLU A 2 3.33 -18.43 14.79
N GLN A 3 4.67 -18.33 14.70
CA GLN A 3 5.47 -17.40 15.50
C GLN A 3 5.25 -15.90 15.21
N ALA A 4 4.75 -15.55 14.03
CA ALA A 4 4.50 -14.14 13.72
C ALA A 4 3.32 -13.59 14.53
N LYS A 5 2.29 -14.41 14.81
CA LYS A 5 1.06 -13.99 15.50
C LYS A 5 1.31 -13.54 16.93
N ASP A 6 2.20 -14.24 17.63
CA ASP A 6 2.51 -13.95 19.03
C ASP A 6 3.51 -12.77 19.17
N PHE A 7 4.39 -12.57 18.19
CA PHE A 7 5.45 -11.57 18.27
C PHE A 7 4.93 -10.12 18.21
N TRP A 8 3.94 -9.82 17.36
CA TRP A 8 3.36 -8.47 17.30
C TRP A 8 2.33 -8.22 18.42
N ALA A 9 1.56 -9.25 18.79
CA ALA A 9 0.59 -9.15 19.87
C ALA A 9 1.27 -8.80 21.21
N LEU A 10 2.47 -9.34 21.46
CA LEU A 10 3.22 -9.00 22.68
C LEU A 10 3.96 -7.65 22.60
N ALA A 11 4.29 -7.18 21.40
CA ALA A 11 5.12 -6.00 21.21
C ALA A 11 4.35 -4.67 21.28
N ASP A 12 3.07 -4.64 20.90
CA ASP A 12 2.29 -3.39 20.86
C ASP A 12 0.86 -3.58 21.42
N PRO A 13 0.63 -3.24 22.71
CA PRO A 13 -0.68 -3.40 23.34
C PRO A 13 -1.75 -2.48 22.74
N ALA A 14 -1.38 -1.27 22.30
CA ALA A 14 -2.32 -0.33 21.69
C ALA A 14 -2.82 -0.83 20.34
N LEU A 15 -1.96 -1.49 19.56
CA LEU A 15 -2.34 -2.14 18.32
C LEU A 15 -3.30 -3.31 18.57
N LEU A 16 -3.06 -4.12 19.61
CA LEU A 16 -3.95 -5.22 20.01
C LEU A 16 -5.36 -4.76 20.39
N GLU A 17 -5.49 -3.58 20.99
CA GLU A 17 -6.79 -2.98 21.33
C GLU A 17 -7.58 -2.57 20.09
N GLN A 18 -6.89 -2.10 19.06
CA GLN A 18 -7.48 -1.69 17.78
C GLN A 18 -7.66 -2.87 16.81
N TRP A 19 -6.93 -3.96 17.02
CA TRP A 19 -6.97 -5.13 16.15
C TRP A 19 -8.34 -5.81 16.21
N PRO A 20 -8.99 -6.06 15.06
CA PRO A 20 -10.27 -6.74 15.05
C PRO A 20 -10.12 -8.15 15.63
N LYS A 21 -11.12 -8.56 16.40
CA LYS A 21 -11.15 -9.84 17.11
C LYS A 21 -12.27 -10.68 16.53
N ASP A 22 -11.96 -11.95 16.35
CA ASP A 22 -12.91 -12.98 15.91
C ASP A 22 -13.96 -13.26 17.01
N GLU A 23 -15.00 -14.05 16.69
CA GLU A 23 -16.09 -14.40 17.62
C GLU A 23 -15.63 -14.99 18.96
N ARG A 24 -14.41 -15.56 18.98
CA ARG A 24 -13.79 -16.12 20.19
C ARG A 24 -12.97 -15.09 20.99
N GLY A 25 -13.01 -13.81 20.64
CA GLY A 25 -12.23 -12.73 21.25
C GLY A 25 -10.73 -12.78 20.93
N ARG A 26 -10.33 -13.60 19.95
CA ARG A 26 -8.92 -13.73 19.53
C ARG A 26 -8.62 -12.73 18.42
N PRO A 27 -7.45 -12.08 18.43
CA PRO A 27 -7.06 -11.21 17.33
C PRO A 27 -7.07 -11.97 16.00
N GLU A 28 -7.60 -11.31 14.96
CA GLU A 28 -7.63 -11.84 13.61
C GLU A 28 -6.24 -12.18 13.06
N THR A 29 -6.20 -13.05 12.05
CA THR A 29 -4.95 -13.38 11.36
C THR A 29 -4.38 -12.15 10.65
N ALA A 30 -3.09 -11.90 10.86
CA ALA A 30 -2.36 -10.88 10.15
C ALA A 30 -1.89 -11.44 8.79
N GLU A 31 -2.31 -10.78 7.71
CA GLU A 31 -1.97 -11.11 6.33
C GLU A 31 -0.92 -10.14 5.81
N LYS A 32 0.01 -10.64 4.99
CA LYS A 32 1.07 -9.81 4.40
C LYS A 32 0.49 -8.94 3.29
N LEU A 33 0.60 -7.63 3.47
CA LEU A 33 0.17 -6.64 2.48
C LEU A 33 1.24 -6.43 1.40
N VAL A 34 2.44 -6.01 1.81
CA VAL A 34 3.53 -5.64 0.91
C VAL A 34 4.89 -5.81 1.59
N LEU A 35 5.92 -6.10 0.79
CA LEU A 35 7.33 -6.06 1.18
C LEU A 35 7.94 -4.78 0.65
N GLN A 36 8.32 -3.86 1.54
CA GLN A 36 8.97 -2.60 1.18
C GLN A 36 10.45 -2.64 1.55
N SER A 37 11.27 -1.77 0.97
CA SER A 37 12.65 -1.61 1.44
C SER A 37 12.67 -0.79 2.73
N GLU A 38 13.42 -1.26 3.74
CA GLU A 38 13.59 -0.53 5.01
C GLU A 38 14.35 0.80 4.80
N LEU A 39 15.15 0.90 3.74
CA LEU A 39 16.02 2.05 3.45
C LEU A 39 15.27 3.30 2.96
N ASP A 40 14.09 3.13 2.38
CA ASP A 40 13.37 4.21 1.72
C ASP A 40 12.35 4.90 2.65
N GLY A 41 12.11 4.35 3.85
CA GLY A 41 11.09 4.86 4.78
C GLY A 41 9.64 4.69 4.30
N MET A 42 9.43 4.08 3.12
CA MET A 42 8.10 3.87 2.54
C MET A 42 7.16 3.02 3.41
N ALA A 43 7.72 2.17 4.28
CA ALA A 43 6.93 1.42 5.24
C ALA A 43 6.25 2.32 6.27
N ASP A 44 6.92 3.35 6.75
CA ASP A 44 6.38 4.31 7.71
C ASP A 44 5.30 5.20 7.08
N ILE A 45 5.48 5.57 5.80
CA ILE A 45 4.47 6.30 5.01
C ILE A 45 3.22 5.42 4.85
N THR A 46 3.39 4.16 4.43
CA THR A 46 2.29 3.22 4.23
C THR A 46 1.54 2.95 5.54
N LEU A 47 2.26 2.77 6.65
CA LEU A 47 1.67 2.63 7.98
C LEU A 47 0.82 3.84 8.38
N SER A 48 1.36 5.04 8.17
CA SER A 48 0.67 6.29 8.49
C SER A 48 -0.59 6.45 7.65
N MET A 49 -0.52 6.12 6.36
CA MET A 49 -1.66 6.12 5.45
C MET A 49 -2.76 5.17 5.96
N LEU A 50 -2.44 3.89 6.16
CA LEU A 50 -3.41 2.88 6.62
C LEU A 50 -4.04 3.26 7.96
N LYS A 51 -3.23 3.80 8.88
CA LYS A 51 -3.72 4.32 10.17
C LYS A 51 -4.71 5.48 9.99
N GLY A 52 -4.48 6.36 9.02
CA GLY A 52 -5.40 7.44 8.64
C GLY A 52 -6.75 6.92 8.14
N TYR A 53 -6.77 5.78 7.45
CA TYR A 53 -7.99 5.07 7.05
C TYR A 53 -8.63 4.24 8.18
N GLY A 54 -8.04 4.26 9.39
CA GLY A 54 -8.51 3.45 10.52
C GLY A 54 -8.25 1.95 10.35
N ILE A 55 -7.28 1.58 9.50
CA ILE A 55 -6.85 0.20 9.30
C ILE A 55 -5.63 -0.04 10.20
N PRO A 56 -5.74 -0.91 11.23
CA PRO A 56 -4.58 -1.24 12.05
C PRO A 56 -3.57 -2.00 11.20
N ALA A 57 -2.30 -1.59 11.23
CA ALA A 57 -1.22 -2.18 10.45
C ALA A 57 0.08 -2.17 11.28
N PHE A 58 0.97 -3.13 11.02
CA PHE A 58 2.29 -3.16 11.65
C PHE A 58 3.37 -3.59 10.65
N LYS A 59 4.59 -3.14 10.92
CA LYS A 59 5.78 -3.53 10.15
C LYS A 59 6.61 -4.55 10.91
N VAL A 60 7.11 -5.56 10.19
CA VAL A 60 8.07 -6.55 10.67
C VAL A 60 9.31 -6.43 9.80
N GLY A 61 10.36 -5.81 10.34
CA GLY A 61 11.66 -5.75 9.68
C GLY A 61 12.41 -7.07 9.82
N THR A 62 13.24 -7.45 8.84
CA THR A 62 14.14 -8.61 8.97
C THR A 62 15.42 -8.29 9.76
N GLN A 63 15.33 -7.37 10.73
CA GLN A 63 16.46 -6.89 11.51
C GLN A 63 17.08 -8.08 12.28
N GLY A 64 18.15 -8.66 11.72
CA GLY A 64 18.98 -9.66 12.38
C GLY A 64 19.19 -11.01 11.68
N LYS A 65 18.63 -11.30 10.49
CA LYS A 65 18.90 -12.59 9.81
C LYS A 65 19.75 -12.44 8.55
N VAL A 66 21.07 -12.41 8.75
CA VAL A 66 22.06 -12.58 7.67
C VAL A 66 22.10 -14.06 7.29
N ILE A 67 21.20 -14.47 6.39
CA ILE A 67 21.31 -15.76 5.71
C ILE A 67 22.00 -15.50 4.37
N PHE A 68 23.27 -15.91 4.26
CA PHE A 68 24.02 -15.96 3.00
C PHE A 68 24.39 -14.61 2.36
N GLY A 69 24.82 -13.62 3.15
CA GLY A 69 25.45 -12.39 2.63
C GLY A 69 24.49 -11.34 2.05
N PHE A 70 23.19 -11.63 1.97
CA PHE A 70 22.16 -10.64 1.73
C PHE A 70 21.48 -10.33 3.06
N ALA A 71 21.74 -9.14 3.61
CA ALA A 71 20.83 -8.60 4.61
C ALA A 71 19.46 -8.46 3.92
N GLY A 72 18.42 -9.08 4.46
CA GLY A 72 17.06 -8.80 4.01
C GLY A 72 16.75 -7.34 4.32
N LEU A 73 17.04 -6.43 3.40
CA LEU A 73 16.75 -4.99 3.53
C LEU A 73 15.25 -4.69 3.37
N GLY A 74 14.43 -5.70 3.62
CA GLY A 74 13.00 -5.69 3.43
C GLY A 74 12.28 -5.59 4.76
N VAL A 75 11.21 -4.81 4.77
CA VAL A 75 10.27 -4.69 5.85
C VAL A 75 8.91 -5.13 5.33
N GLU A 76 8.33 -6.12 5.98
CA GLU A 76 7.02 -6.65 5.62
C GLU A 76 5.94 -5.92 6.40
N ILE A 77 4.92 -5.43 5.71
CA ILE A 77 3.76 -4.78 6.32
C ILE A 77 2.62 -5.79 6.39
N TYR A 78 2.00 -5.88 7.57
CA TYR A 78 0.90 -6.79 7.87
C TYR A 78 -0.35 -6.02 8.29
N VAL A 79 -1.51 -6.52 7.89
CA VAL A 79 -2.85 -5.99 8.21
C VAL A 79 -3.81 -7.13 8.57
N PRO A 80 -4.96 -6.89 9.20
CA PRO A 80 -5.95 -7.93 9.46
C PRO A 80 -6.46 -8.55 8.15
N ALA A 81 -6.64 -9.86 8.14
CA ALA A 81 -7.14 -10.60 6.98
C ALA A 81 -8.46 -10.01 6.44
N SER A 82 -9.38 -9.62 7.33
CA SER A 82 -10.64 -8.97 6.93
C SER A 82 -10.48 -7.62 6.22
N ARG A 83 -9.31 -6.98 6.29
CA ARG A 83 -9.02 -5.68 5.66
C ARG A 83 -7.87 -5.73 4.64
N ILE A 84 -7.39 -6.91 4.29
CA ILE A 84 -6.28 -7.07 3.33
C ILE A 84 -6.66 -6.53 1.95
N GLU A 85 -7.90 -6.77 1.51
CA GLU A 85 -8.40 -6.30 0.22
C GLU A 85 -8.51 -4.77 0.18
N GLU A 86 -9.03 -4.17 1.26
CA GLU A 86 -9.14 -2.72 1.43
C GLU A 86 -7.76 -2.07 1.42
N ALA A 87 -6.82 -2.59 2.21
CA ALA A 87 -5.45 -2.07 2.26
C ALA A 87 -4.72 -2.20 0.91
N ARG A 88 -4.94 -3.29 0.16
CA ARG A 88 -4.39 -3.47 -1.19
C ARG A 88 -4.99 -2.47 -2.18
N ALA A 89 -6.29 -2.24 -2.12
CA ALA A 89 -6.95 -1.26 -2.97
C ALA A 89 -6.40 0.14 -2.73
N LEU A 90 -6.15 0.52 -1.47
CA LEU A 90 -5.53 1.81 -1.11
C LEU A 90 -4.10 1.96 -1.64
N LEU A 91 -3.30 0.89 -1.63
CA LEU A 91 -1.96 0.88 -2.20
C LEU A 91 -1.94 0.88 -3.73
N ALA A 92 -2.93 0.24 -4.36
CA ALA A 92 -3.08 0.18 -5.80
C ALA A 92 -3.71 1.45 -6.39
N ALA A 93 -4.42 2.23 -5.57
CA ALA A 93 -4.93 3.53 -5.96
C ALA A 93 -3.73 4.44 -6.30
N PRO A 94 -3.70 5.05 -7.51
CA PRO A 94 -2.75 6.14 -7.74
C PRO A 94 -3.02 7.20 -6.67
N ALA A 95 -1.97 7.72 -6.03
CA ALA A 95 -2.10 8.84 -5.09
C ALA A 95 -2.99 9.89 -5.75
N ALA A 96 -4.19 10.07 -5.22
CA ALA A 96 -5.25 10.83 -5.85
C ALA A 96 -4.99 12.32 -5.67
N ASP A 97 -3.88 12.80 -6.22
CA ASP A 97 -3.53 14.20 -6.41
C ASP A 97 -2.59 14.28 -7.62
N ALA A 98 -3.11 13.93 -8.80
CA ALA A 98 -2.63 14.50 -10.04
C ALA A 98 -3.81 15.24 -10.65
N ASP A 99 -3.88 16.52 -10.28
CA ASP A 99 -4.48 17.62 -11.02
C ASP A 99 -5.10 17.20 -12.35
N GLU A 100 -6.42 17.19 -12.35
CA GLU A 100 -7.24 17.19 -13.54
C GLU A 100 -6.92 18.42 -14.40
N THR A 101 -6.10 18.23 -15.43
CA THR A 101 -6.37 18.91 -16.70
C THR A 101 -6.45 17.89 -17.83
N PRO A 102 -7.66 17.49 -18.26
CA PRO A 102 -7.85 16.89 -19.57
C PRO A 102 -7.62 17.99 -20.62
N GLY A 103 -6.36 18.18 -21.01
CA GLY A 103 -5.95 18.94 -22.19
C GLY A 103 -6.40 18.21 -23.45
N ASN A 104 -7.69 18.38 -23.73
CA ASN A 104 -8.43 17.97 -24.90
C ASN A 104 -7.67 18.21 -26.23
N GLY A 105 -7.74 17.20 -27.11
CA GLY A 105 -7.98 17.41 -28.53
C GLY A 105 -6.81 17.92 -29.37
N THR A 106 -6.13 17.00 -30.03
CA THR A 106 -5.52 17.25 -31.34
C THR A 106 -6.62 17.58 -32.34
N GLU A 107 -7.07 18.84 -32.38
CA GLU A 107 -7.83 19.33 -33.53
C GLU A 107 -6.85 19.48 -34.69
N LYS A 108 -6.70 18.39 -35.45
CA LYS A 108 -6.16 18.46 -36.79
C LYS A 108 -7.11 19.34 -37.61
N LYS A 109 -6.76 20.60 -37.80
CA LYS A 109 -7.36 21.45 -38.81
C LYS A 109 -6.81 21.01 -40.17
N GLU A 110 -7.28 19.87 -40.66
CA GLU A 110 -7.17 19.47 -42.06
C GLU A 110 -8.10 20.38 -42.86
N VAL A 111 -7.62 21.58 -43.20
CA VAL A 111 -8.19 22.36 -44.29
C VAL A 111 -7.59 21.85 -45.59
N SER A 112 -8.24 20.84 -46.15
CA SER A 112 -7.99 20.36 -47.51
C SER A 112 -9.34 20.19 -48.20
N ASP A 113 -9.73 21.23 -48.94
CA ASP A 113 -10.40 21.15 -50.24
C ASP A 113 -10.50 22.61 -50.75
N GLY A 114 -9.84 23.01 -51.84
CA GLY A 114 -10.23 22.70 -53.22
C GLY A 114 -10.83 23.99 -53.82
N LEU A 115 -10.05 24.80 -54.56
CA LEU A 115 -9.95 24.80 -56.04
C LEU A 115 -10.97 25.73 -56.73
N HIS A 116 -10.51 26.40 -57.81
CA HIS A 116 -11.16 27.32 -58.77
C HIS A 116 -11.25 28.79 -58.32
N GLU A 117 -10.87 29.81 -59.10
CA GLU A 117 -10.56 30.02 -60.52
C GLU A 117 -9.69 31.31 -60.58
N GLY A 118 -8.75 31.53 -61.49
CA GLY A 118 -9.01 31.69 -62.91
C GLY A 118 -9.19 33.19 -63.24
N ILE A 119 -8.24 33.71 -64.05
CA ILE A 119 -8.19 35.01 -64.76
C ILE A 119 -7.45 36.15 -64.04
#